data_AF-A0AAN7L0K4-F1
#
_entry.id   AF-A0AAN7L0K4-F1
#
_cell.length_a   1.000
_cell.length_b   1.000
_cell.length_c   1.000
_cell.angle_alpha   90.00
_cell.angle_beta   90.00
_cell.angle_gamma   90.00
#
_symmetry.space_group_name_H-M   'P 1'
#
loop_
_entity.id
_entity.type
_entity.pdbx_description
1 polymer ?
#
loop_
_entity_poly.entity_id
_entity_poly.type
_entity_poly.pdbx_seq_one_letter_code
_entity_poly.pdbx_strand_id
1 'polypeptide(L)'
;MDLTTPPAAADVPGGEGAEESTVAGMAKQQPVSDMRKMEMMVAVDDSEGSFYALGWALDHLFRGRTLEENDRLGRVTAVHVQEPFQHYLFPAGPGSTAFYASSAVIESVKKAQEENSAIILSRALQMCREKMVKAQTLIMTGDPKDMICRATEEMHVDLLVIGSRGLGKIKRAFLGSVSDYCAHHSKCPVLIVKPPKEVDKQA
;
A
#
# COMPACT_ATOMS: atom_id res chain seq x y z
N MET A 1 -73.99 1.83 -55.89
CA MET A 1 -72.69 1.38 -55.38
C MET A 1 -71.67 2.17 -56.19
N ASP A 2 -71.12 3.29 -55.74
CA ASP A 2 -70.75 3.72 -54.39
C ASP A 2 -71.30 5.11 -54.05
N LEU A 3 -71.58 5.33 -52.77
CA LEU A 3 -72.31 6.47 -52.22
C LEU A 3 -71.35 7.55 -51.68
N THR A 4 -71.68 8.80 -52.03
CA THR A 4 -71.73 10.00 -51.15
C THR A 4 -70.43 10.67 -50.65
N THR A 5 -70.02 11.66 -51.44
CA THR A 5 -69.80 13.11 -51.15
C THR A 5 -70.57 13.73 -49.95
N PRO A 6 -70.36 15.01 -49.54
CA PRO A 6 -69.30 15.66 -48.72
C PRO A 6 -70.00 16.53 -47.59
N PRO A 7 -69.73 17.83 -47.27
CA PRO A 7 -68.51 18.66 -47.14
C PRO A 7 -68.41 19.50 -45.81
N ALA A 8 -67.32 20.28 -45.70
CA ALA A 8 -67.19 21.67 -45.20
C ALA A 8 -67.09 22.05 -43.70
N ALA A 9 -65.95 22.72 -43.41
CA ALA A 9 -65.77 24.05 -42.77
C ALA A 9 -65.55 24.22 -41.25
N ALA A 10 -64.61 25.15 -40.97
CA ALA A 10 -64.57 26.21 -39.94
C ALA A 10 -63.55 26.12 -38.77
N ASP A 11 -62.53 26.99 -38.86
CA ASP A 11 -61.99 28.00 -37.91
C ASP A 11 -62.10 27.89 -36.35
N VAL A 12 -60.90 27.97 -35.70
CA VAL A 12 -60.37 28.76 -34.51
C VAL A 12 -61.29 28.98 -33.26
N PRO A 13 -60.87 29.10 -31.95
CA PRO A 13 -59.57 29.50 -31.36
C PRO A 13 -59.07 28.76 -30.06
N GLY A 14 -57.83 29.06 -29.68
CA GLY A 14 -57.31 29.38 -28.33
C GLY A 14 -57.84 28.71 -27.05
N GLY A 15 -56.91 28.15 -26.26
CA GLY A 15 -57.09 27.84 -24.85
C GLY A 15 -55.76 27.53 -24.17
N GLU A 16 -55.15 28.53 -23.55
CA GLU A 16 -54.21 28.32 -22.44
C GLU A 16 -54.98 27.67 -21.28
N GLY A 17 -54.56 26.47 -20.91
CA GLY A 17 -55.04 25.76 -19.74
C GLY A 17 -53.86 25.03 -19.12
N ALA A 18 -53.47 25.48 -17.93
CA ALA A 18 -52.50 24.81 -17.09
C ALA A 18 -53.00 23.41 -16.72
N GLU A 19 -52.21 22.38 -16.99
CA GLU A 19 -52.28 21.11 -16.28
C GLU A 19 -50.90 20.72 -15.80
N GLU A 20 -50.76 20.85 -14.49
CA GLU A 20 -49.70 20.34 -13.65
C GLU A 20 -49.83 18.80 -13.63
N SER A 21 -48.98 18.09 -14.36
CA SER A 21 -48.85 16.64 -14.23
C SER A 21 -47.44 16.28 -13.72
N THR A 22 -47.37 16.00 -12.42
CA THR A 22 -46.48 14.97 -11.85
C THR A 22 -46.62 13.70 -12.72
N VAL A 23 -45.58 12.95 -13.09
CA VAL A 23 -44.70 12.14 -12.23
C VAL A 23 -43.49 11.63 -13.04
N ALA A 24 -42.43 11.26 -12.30
CA ALA A 24 -41.44 10.22 -12.66
C ALA A 24 -40.27 10.60 -13.59
N GLY A 25 -39.35 11.40 -13.07
CA GLY A 25 -37.95 11.43 -13.48
C GLY A 25 -37.04 11.02 -12.33
N MET A 26 -37.22 9.81 -11.77
CA MET A 26 -36.22 9.23 -10.88
C MET A 26 -34.93 9.06 -11.69
N ALA A 27 -34.00 9.99 -11.52
CA ALA A 27 -32.61 9.75 -11.86
C ALA A 27 -32.20 8.51 -11.08
N LYS A 28 -32.12 7.36 -11.79
CA LYS A 28 -31.50 6.16 -11.26
C LYS A 28 -30.11 6.57 -10.82
N GLN A 29 -29.93 6.72 -9.50
CA GLN A 29 -28.60 6.75 -8.91
C GLN A 29 -27.94 5.47 -9.40
N GLN A 30 -27.00 5.62 -10.33
CA GLN A 30 -26.11 4.52 -10.68
C GLN A 30 -25.49 4.06 -9.36
N PRO A 31 -25.53 2.76 -9.02
CA PRO A 31 -24.89 2.28 -7.82
C PRO A 31 -23.43 2.72 -7.90
N VAL A 32 -22.98 3.43 -6.87
CA VAL A 32 -21.58 3.78 -6.68
C VAL A 32 -20.80 2.50 -6.90
N SER A 33 -19.91 2.53 -7.90
CA SER A 33 -19.08 1.39 -8.31
C SER A 33 -18.56 0.66 -7.09
N ASP A 34 -18.69 -0.67 -7.08
CA ASP A 34 -18.07 -1.55 -6.08
C ASP A 34 -16.59 -1.15 -5.95
N MET A 35 -16.28 -0.36 -4.92
CA MET A 35 -14.95 0.25 -4.78
C MET A 35 -14.00 -0.89 -4.50
N ARG A 36 -13.09 -1.16 -5.44
CA ARG A 36 -12.02 -2.13 -5.24
C ARG A 36 -11.30 -1.79 -3.93
N LYS A 37 -11.19 -2.79 -3.04
CA LYS A 37 -10.43 -2.68 -1.79
C LYS A 37 -9.02 -2.20 -2.09
N MET A 38 -8.56 -1.20 -1.34
CA MET A 38 -7.20 -0.67 -1.47
C MET A 38 -6.18 -1.72 -1.01
N GLU A 39 -5.19 -2.03 -1.84
CA GLU A 39 -4.03 -2.84 -1.48
C GLU A 39 -2.89 -1.92 -1.01
N MET A 40 -2.64 -1.90 0.30
CA MET A 40 -1.53 -1.17 0.89
C MET A 40 -0.39 -2.12 1.20
N MET A 41 0.81 -1.76 0.79
CA MET A 41 2.03 -2.49 1.14
C MET A 41 2.90 -1.63 2.06
N VAL A 42 3.40 -2.21 3.14
CA VAL A 42 4.28 -1.53 4.10
C VAL A 42 5.59 -2.28 4.17
N ALA A 43 6.70 -1.64 3.77
CA ALA A 43 8.02 -2.24 3.92
C ALA A 43 8.52 -2.05 5.35
N VAL A 44 8.81 -3.16 6.02
CA VAL A 44 9.30 -3.21 7.41
C VAL A 44 10.67 -3.89 7.48
N ASP A 45 11.53 -3.32 8.31
CA ASP A 45 12.85 -3.84 8.66
C ASP A 45 12.98 -3.87 10.19
N ASP A 46 14.16 -4.19 10.71
CA ASP A 46 14.44 -4.12 12.14
C ASP A 46 14.78 -2.68 12.59
N SER A 47 14.11 -1.67 12.04
CA SER A 47 14.31 -0.27 12.43
C SER A 47 13.05 0.36 13.01
N GLU A 48 13.22 1.19 14.04
CA GLU A 48 12.12 1.97 14.60
C GLU A 48 11.46 2.92 13.58
N GLY A 49 12.21 3.34 12.54
CA GLY A 49 11.69 4.18 11.47
C GLY A 49 10.63 3.49 10.62
N SER A 50 10.79 2.19 10.34
CA SER A 50 9.83 1.43 9.54
C SER A 50 8.59 1.05 10.35
N PHE A 51 8.75 0.66 11.62
CA PHE A 51 7.61 0.47 12.53
C PHE A 51 6.85 1.77 12.79
N TYR A 52 7.54 2.91 12.92
CA TYR A 52 6.88 4.21 13.01
C TYR A 52 6.03 4.50 11.76
N ALA A 53 6.55 4.21 10.57
CA ALA A 53 5.82 4.39 9.32
C ALA A 53 4.54 3.54 9.26
N LEU A 54 4.63 2.28 9.69
CA LEU A 54 3.48 1.39 9.83
C LEU A 54 2.44 1.97 10.79
N GLY A 55 2.86 2.32 12.02
CA GLY A 55 1.96 2.87 13.03
C GLY A 55 1.28 4.15 12.56
N TRP A 56 2.04 5.06 11.93
CA TRP A 56 1.51 6.28 11.35
C TRP A 56 0.45 5.99 10.28
N ALA A 57 0.72 5.07 9.35
CA ALA A 57 -0.24 4.71 8.30
C ALA A 57 -1.53 4.13 8.89
N LEU A 58 -1.42 3.23 9.87
CA LEU A 58 -2.58 2.66 10.56
C LEU A 58 -3.42 3.75 11.27
N ASP A 59 -2.75 4.65 11.98
CA ASP A 59 -3.40 5.71 12.76
C ASP A 59 -4.07 6.80 11.92
N HIS A 60 -3.67 6.98 10.66
CA HIS A 60 -4.21 8.03 9.79
C HIS A 60 -5.14 7.49 8.70
N LEU A 61 -4.95 6.26 8.25
CA LEU A 61 -5.73 5.68 7.15
C LEU A 61 -6.91 4.83 7.65
N PHE A 62 -6.80 4.22 8.82
CA PHE A 62 -7.80 3.28 9.37
C PHE A 62 -8.45 3.75 10.69
N ARG A 63 -8.24 5.01 11.08
CA ARG A 63 -8.65 5.56 12.38
C ARG A 63 -10.15 5.47 12.65
N GLY A 64 -10.51 5.01 13.85
CA GLY A 64 -11.88 5.13 14.39
C GLY A 64 -12.90 4.20 13.75
N ARG A 65 -12.44 3.15 13.04
CA ARG A 65 -13.28 2.19 12.32
C ARG A 65 -13.23 0.82 12.98
N THR A 66 -14.30 0.06 12.79
CA THR A 66 -14.39 -1.35 13.16
C THR A 66 -13.57 -2.23 12.19
N LEU A 67 -13.34 -3.49 12.58
CA LEU A 67 -12.64 -4.45 11.74
C LEU A 67 -13.34 -4.69 10.40
N GLU A 68 -14.68 -4.74 10.38
CA GLU A 68 -15.47 -4.96 9.16
C GLU A 68 -15.38 -3.75 8.22
N GLU A 69 -15.42 -2.54 8.76
CA GLU A 69 -15.25 -1.30 7.99
C GLU A 69 -13.84 -1.19 7.41
N ASN A 70 -12.81 -1.53 8.21
CA ASN A 70 -11.43 -1.56 7.74
C ASN A 70 -11.19 -2.63 6.68
N ASP A 71 -11.78 -3.83 6.84
CA ASP A 71 -11.67 -4.89 5.83
C ASP A 71 -12.32 -4.50 4.50
N ARG A 72 -13.38 -3.69 4.52
CA ARG A 72 -13.99 -3.11 3.31
C ARG A 72 -13.14 -2.01 2.67
N LEU A 73 -12.41 -1.24 3.47
CA LEU A 73 -11.56 -0.15 2.99
C LEU A 73 -10.33 -0.68 2.24
N GLY A 74 -9.63 -1.65 2.82
CA GLY A 74 -8.40 -2.14 2.24
C GLY A 74 -7.74 -3.25 3.05
N ARG A 75 -6.69 -3.82 2.46
CA ARG A 75 -5.81 -4.80 3.10
C ARG A 75 -4.42 -4.23 3.22
N VAL A 76 -3.72 -4.64 4.28
CA VAL A 76 -2.33 -4.28 4.53
C VAL A 76 -1.45 -5.51 4.33
N THR A 77 -0.40 -5.39 3.54
CA THR A 77 0.65 -6.41 3.41
C THR A 77 1.94 -5.84 3.98
N ALA A 78 2.41 -6.39 5.10
CA ALA A 78 3.71 -6.07 5.67
C ALA A 78 4.79 -6.91 4.98
N VAL A 79 5.79 -6.25 4.41
CA VAL A 79 6.84 -6.89 3.61
C VAL A 79 8.20 -6.71 4.26
N HIS A 80 8.93 -7.80 4.40
CA HIS A 80 10.32 -7.80 4.82
C HIS A 80 11.19 -8.42 3.74
N VAL A 81 12.27 -7.74 3.34
CA VAL A 81 13.23 -8.27 2.35
C VAL A 81 14.49 -8.69 3.09
N GLN A 82 14.80 -9.99 3.01
CA GLN A 82 16.07 -10.54 3.44
C GLN A 82 17.12 -10.29 2.36
N GLU A 83 18.14 -9.51 2.71
CA GLU A 83 19.32 -9.41 1.87
C GLU A 83 20.08 -10.74 1.93
N PRO A 84 20.34 -11.39 0.78
CA PRO A 84 21.12 -12.61 0.77
C PRO A 84 22.49 -12.30 1.37
N PHE A 85 22.94 -13.15 2.29
CA PHE A 85 24.28 -13.03 2.85
C PHE A 85 25.30 -13.16 1.70
N GLN A 86 25.76 -12.03 1.20
CA GLN A 86 26.79 -12.01 0.18
C GLN A 86 28.02 -12.62 0.84
N HIS A 87 28.43 -13.77 0.32
CA HIS A 87 29.68 -14.42 0.70
C HIS A 87 30.77 -13.45 0.27
N TYR A 88 31.17 -12.54 1.15
CA TYR A 88 32.21 -11.58 0.85
C TYR A 88 33.48 -12.36 0.54
N LEU A 89 33.74 -12.50 -0.77
CA LEU A 89 35.02 -12.85 -1.34
C LEU A 89 35.96 -11.70 -1.00
N PHE A 90 36.60 -11.79 0.16
CA PHE A 90 37.89 -11.13 0.30
C PHE A 90 38.90 -12.05 -0.36
N PRO A 91 39.46 -11.71 -1.54
CA PRO A 91 40.74 -12.27 -1.91
C PRO A 91 41.70 -11.88 -0.77
N ALA A 92 42.17 -12.86 -0.01
CA ALA A 92 43.22 -12.67 0.99
C ALA A 92 44.56 -12.53 0.25
N GLY A 93 44.65 -11.53 -0.63
CA GLY A 93 45.81 -11.22 -1.45
C GLY A 93 45.96 -12.09 -2.71
N PRO A 94 46.92 -11.74 -3.58
CA PRO A 94 47.27 -12.55 -4.74
C PRO A 94 47.71 -13.96 -4.30
N GLY A 95 47.03 -15.00 -4.79
CA GLY A 95 47.37 -16.40 -4.53
C GLY A 95 46.59 -17.10 -3.41
N SER A 96 45.63 -16.44 -2.74
CA SER A 96 44.78 -17.10 -1.73
C SER A 96 43.58 -17.81 -2.33
N THR A 97 43.25 -19.00 -1.81
CA THR A 97 41.98 -19.71 -2.08
C THR A 97 40.80 -18.97 -1.48
N ALA A 98 39.71 -18.83 -2.24
CA ALA A 98 38.45 -18.29 -1.74
C ALA A 98 37.96 -19.12 -0.53
N PHE A 99 37.71 -18.45 0.59
CA PHE A 99 37.16 -19.11 1.78
C PHE A 99 35.64 -19.22 1.60
N TYR A 100 35.15 -20.42 1.31
CA TYR A 100 33.72 -20.69 1.33
C TYR A 100 33.28 -20.84 2.78
N ALA A 101 32.23 -20.12 3.17
CA ALA A 101 31.55 -20.43 4.43
C ALA A 101 31.12 -21.90 4.38
N SER A 102 31.34 -22.64 5.48
CA SER A 102 30.91 -24.04 5.53
C SER A 102 29.38 -24.10 5.42
N SER A 103 28.86 -25.22 4.90
CA SER A 103 27.41 -25.45 4.82
C SER A 103 26.71 -25.25 6.17
N ALA A 104 27.36 -25.63 7.27
CA ALA A 104 26.84 -25.43 8.62
C ALA A 104 26.72 -23.95 9.03
N VAL A 105 27.67 -23.10 8.61
CA VAL A 105 27.61 -21.65 8.85
C VAL A 105 26.55 -20.99 7.97
N ILE A 106 26.41 -21.44 6.71
CA ILE A 106 25.36 -20.95 5.82
C ILE A 106 23.98 -21.28 6.38
N GLU A 107 23.78 -22.52 6.84
CA GLU A 107 22.51 -22.96 7.42
C GLU A 107 22.17 -22.19 8.70
N SER A 108 23.15 -21.94 9.56
CA SER A 108 22.93 -21.19 10.81
C SER A 108 22.57 -19.72 10.55
N VAL A 109 23.24 -19.07 9.59
CA VAL A 109 22.91 -17.70 9.18
C VAL A 109 21.51 -17.65 8.58
N LYS A 110 21.17 -18.57 7.69
CA LYS A 110 19.85 -18.64 7.07
C LYS A 110 18.75 -18.82 8.13
N LYS A 111 18.94 -19.74 9.06
CA LYS A 111 18.00 -19.96 10.17
C LYS A 111 17.83 -18.71 11.03
N ALA A 112 18.93 -18.03 11.37
CA ALA A 112 18.88 -16.78 12.12
C ALA A 112 18.15 -15.66 11.35
N GLN A 113 18.33 -15.57 10.02
CA GLN A 113 17.59 -14.62 9.18
C GLN A 113 16.09 -14.91 9.15
N GLU A 114 15.69 -16.18 9.05
CA GLU A 114 14.29 -16.61 9.11
C GLU A 114 13.65 -16.26 10.46
N GLU A 115 14.33 -16.57 11.57
CA GLU A 115 13.88 -16.24 12.93
C GLU A 115 13.70 -14.72 13.11
N ASN A 116 14.69 -13.91 12.69
CA ASN A 116 14.61 -12.46 12.76
C ASN A 116 13.45 -11.91 11.91
N SER A 117 13.25 -12.45 10.72
CA SER A 117 12.16 -12.02 9.83
C SER A 117 10.79 -12.31 10.42
N ALA A 118 10.64 -13.48 11.08
CA ALA A 118 9.43 -13.83 11.79
C ALA A 118 9.15 -12.86 12.95
N ILE A 119 10.18 -12.45 13.70
CA ILE A 119 10.05 -11.47 14.79
C ILE A 119 9.58 -10.11 14.25
N ILE A 120 10.22 -9.60 13.20
CA ILE A 120 9.89 -8.30 12.57
C ILE A 120 8.43 -8.29 12.09
N LEU A 121 8.03 -9.33 11.35
CA LEU A 121 6.68 -9.42 10.80
C LEU A 121 5.62 -9.70 11.86
N SER A 122 5.95 -10.46 12.92
CA SER A 122 5.07 -10.65 14.07
C SER A 122 4.77 -9.32 14.77
N ARG A 123 5.79 -8.49 14.99
CA ARG A 123 5.62 -7.13 15.52
C ARG A 123 4.72 -6.28 14.62
N ALA A 124 4.93 -6.31 13.31
CA ALA A 124 4.08 -5.59 12.35
C ALA A 124 2.62 -6.06 12.38
N LEU A 125 2.38 -7.37 12.42
CA LEU A 125 1.04 -7.94 12.54
C LEU A 125 0.36 -7.56 13.85
N GLN A 126 1.10 -7.54 14.96
CA GLN A 126 0.57 -7.11 16.25
C GLN A 126 0.06 -5.66 16.17
N MET A 127 0.85 -4.74 15.61
CA MET A 127 0.44 -3.34 15.43
C MET A 127 -0.83 -3.22 14.58
N CYS A 128 -0.96 -4.01 13.51
CA CYS A 128 -2.17 -4.03 12.69
C CYS A 128 -3.41 -4.52 13.47
N ARG A 129 -3.24 -5.57 14.28
CA ARG A 129 -4.32 -6.14 15.12
C ARG A 129 -4.81 -5.13 16.16
N GLU A 130 -3.90 -4.43 16.82
CA GLU A 130 -4.23 -3.39 17.82
C GLU A 130 -5.07 -2.25 17.21
N LYS A 131 -4.96 -2.03 15.90
CA LYS A 131 -5.70 -1.01 15.15
C LYS A 131 -6.90 -1.58 14.38
N MET A 132 -7.28 -2.83 14.63
CA MET A 132 -8.39 -3.52 13.96
C MET A 132 -8.24 -3.54 12.44
N VAL A 133 -7.03 -3.75 11.94
CA VAL A 133 -6.71 -3.84 10.50
C VAL A 133 -6.29 -5.26 10.15
N LYS A 134 -6.91 -5.83 9.12
CA LYS A 134 -6.53 -7.13 8.58
C LYS A 134 -5.23 -6.99 7.79
N ALA A 135 -4.21 -7.71 8.23
CA ALA A 135 -2.90 -7.70 7.59
C ALA A 135 -2.41 -9.10 7.22
N GLN A 136 -1.62 -9.14 6.15
CA GLN A 136 -0.86 -10.31 5.72
C GLN A 136 0.63 -9.96 5.74
N THR A 137 1.48 -10.99 5.68
CA THR A 137 2.93 -10.83 5.68
C THR A 137 3.54 -11.46 4.44
N LEU A 138 4.62 -10.86 3.94
CA LEU A 138 5.40 -11.37 2.83
C LEU A 138 6.89 -11.25 3.16
N ILE A 139 7.60 -12.36 3.12
CA ILE A 139 9.06 -12.39 3.18
C ILE A 139 9.57 -12.55 1.75
N MET A 140 10.53 -11.71 1.38
CA MET A 140 11.20 -11.75 0.09
C MET A 140 12.70 -11.90 0.30
N THR A 141 13.43 -12.37 -0.71
CA THR A 141 14.90 -12.45 -0.66
C THR A 141 15.48 -11.75 -1.88
N GLY A 142 16.43 -10.85 -1.68
CA GLY A 142 17.08 -10.09 -2.75
C GLY A 142 17.50 -8.69 -2.31
N ASP A 143 17.77 -7.81 -3.27
CA ASP A 143 17.98 -6.39 -2.99
C ASP A 143 16.63 -5.73 -2.60
N PRO A 144 16.52 -5.05 -1.45
CA PRO A 144 15.26 -4.48 -1.00
C PRO A 144 14.65 -3.48 -1.97
N LYS A 145 15.48 -2.71 -2.69
CA LYS A 145 15.02 -1.67 -3.62
C LYS A 145 14.25 -2.29 -4.78
N ASP A 146 14.83 -3.33 -5.37
CA ASP A 146 14.25 -4.02 -6.52
C ASP A 146 13.08 -4.89 -6.12
N MET A 147 13.22 -5.64 -5.01
CA MET A 147 12.19 -6.56 -4.56
C MET A 147 10.91 -5.83 -4.14
N ILE A 148 11.02 -4.69 -3.45
CA ILE A 148 9.86 -3.87 -3.08
C ILE A 148 9.16 -3.31 -4.32
N CYS A 149 9.91 -2.69 -5.26
CA CYS A 149 9.30 -2.14 -6.47
C CYS A 149 8.62 -3.23 -7.31
N ARG A 150 9.27 -4.38 -7.45
CA ARG A 150 8.68 -5.53 -8.16
C ARG A 150 7.41 -6.03 -7.48
N ALA A 151 7.41 -6.18 -6.15
CA ALA A 151 6.24 -6.59 -5.40
C ALA A 151 5.06 -5.61 -5.56
N THR A 152 5.33 -4.29 -5.60
CA THR A 152 4.26 -3.29 -5.81
C THR A 152 3.51 -3.54 -7.11
N GLU A 153 4.24 -3.89 -8.17
CA GLU A 153 3.69 -4.14 -9.49
C GLU A 153 2.97 -5.49 -9.56
N GLU A 154 3.61 -6.56 -9.11
CA GLU A 154 3.03 -7.91 -9.16
C GLU A 154 1.73 -8.01 -8.35
N MET A 155 1.69 -7.39 -7.17
CA MET A 155 0.52 -7.40 -6.30
C MET A 155 -0.52 -6.31 -6.62
N HIS A 156 -0.25 -5.43 -7.60
CA HIS A 156 -1.10 -4.29 -7.93
C HIS A 156 -1.40 -3.42 -6.69
N VAL A 157 -0.33 -3.05 -5.98
CA VAL A 157 -0.40 -2.23 -4.77
C VAL A 157 -0.88 -0.82 -5.12
N ASP A 158 -1.86 -0.31 -4.39
CA ASP A 158 -2.41 1.04 -4.55
C ASP A 158 -1.62 2.09 -3.75
N LEU A 159 -0.93 1.69 -2.68
CA LEU A 159 -0.06 2.55 -1.88
C LEU A 159 1.10 1.76 -1.25
N LEU A 160 2.32 2.18 -1.54
CA LEU A 160 3.53 1.74 -0.84
C LEU A 160 3.83 2.70 0.31
N VAL A 161 3.93 2.17 1.53
CA VAL A 161 4.36 2.91 2.73
C VAL A 161 5.74 2.46 3.16
N ILE A 162 6.64 3.41 3.34
CA ILE A 162 8.02 3.14 3.77
C ILE A 162 8.50 4.19 4.77
N GLY A 163 9.39 3.79 5.68
CA GLY A 163 10.08 4.73 6.54
C GLY A 163 11.02 5.64 5.74
N SER A 164 11.25 6.86 6.22
CA SER A 164 12.22 7.78 5.59
C SER A 164 13.68 7.32 5.71
N ARG A 165 13.99 6.38 6.60
CA ARG A 165 15.33 5.85 6.90
C ARG A 165 15.25 4.41 7.44
N GLY A 166 16.30 3.61 7.22
CA GLY A 166 16.52 2.30 7.87
C GLY A 166 17.46 2.40 9.08
N LEU A 167 18.13 1.29 9.44
CA LEU A 167 19.04 1.05 10.59
C LEU A 167 20.15 2.11 10.90
N GLY A 168 20.27 3.21 10.14
CA GLY A 168 21.37 4.19 10.26
C GLY A 168 21.02 5.48 11.02
N LYS A 169 21.92 5.88 11.95
CA LYS A 169 21.89 7.15 12.71
C LYS A 169 22.32 8.40 11.91
N ILE A 170 21.90 8.53 10.64
CA ILE A 170 22.32 9.66 9.81
C ILE A 170 21.55 10.94 10.21
N LYS A 171 22.27 11.89 10.83
CA LYS A 171 21.75 13.12 11.45
C LYS A 171 21.20 14.20 10.50
N ARG A 172 21.15 13.98 9.18
CA ARG A 172 20.74 15.02 8.19
C ARG A 172 19.74 14.51 7.17
N ALA A 173 18.90 15.43 6.66
CA ALA A 173 17.66 15.31 5.87
C ALA A 173 17.67 14.44 4.58
N PHE A 174 18.50 13.40 4.52
CA PHE A 174 18.51 12.43 3.43
C PHE A 174 17.47 11.34 3.66
N LEU A 175 16.80 10.96 2.57
CA LEU A 175 16.05 9.72 2.46
C LEU A 175 17.01 8.54 2.56
N GLY A 176 16.53 7.42 3.11
CA GLY A 176 17.22 6.13 3.03
C GLY A 176 17.34 5.67 1.57
N SER A 177 18.35 4.86 1.28
CA SER A 177 18.62 4.35 -0.07
C SER A 177 17.44 3.59 -0.68
N VAL A 178 16.69 2.84 0.15
CA VAL A 178 15.48 2.12 -0.27
C VAL A 178 14.34 3.08 -0.55
N SER A 179 14.11 4.05 0.35
CA SER A 179 13.01 4.99 0.23
C SER A 179 13.17 5.94 -0.95
N ASP A 180 14.40 6.42 -1.17
CA ASP A 180 14.78 7.21 -2.32
C ASP A 180 14.58 6.43 -3.63
N TYR A 181 15.03 5.18 -3.68
CA TYR A 181 14.84 4.34 -4.87
C TYR A 181 13.36 4.10 -5.16
N CYS A 182 12.58 3.69 -4.16
CA CYS A 182 11.15 3.42 -4.34
C CYS A 182 10.39 4.66 -4.80
N ALA A 183 10.72 5.85 -4.29
CA ALA A 183 10.08 7.10 -4.72
C ALA A 183 10.25 7.38 -6.22
N HIS A 184 11.36 6.95 -6.82
CA HIS A 184 11.66 7.19 -8.23
C HIS A 184 11.23 6.03 -9.15
N HIS A 185 11.13 4.80 -8.63
CA HIS A 185 10.96 3.59 -9.47
C HIS A 185 9.66 2.82 -9.21
N SER A 186 8.97 3.06 -8.10
CA SER A 186 7.67 2.44 -7.82
C SER A 186 6.63 2.89 -8.83
N LYS A 187 5.82 1.95 -9.32
CA LYS A 187 4.70 2.25 -10.22
C LYS A 187 3.43 2.69 -9.49
N CYS A 188 3.39 2.53 -8.17
CA CYS A 188 2.30 2.99 -7.32
C CYS A 188 2.71 4.21 -6.48
N PRO A 189 1.72 4.98 -5.98
CA PRO A 189 1.96 6.04 -5.00
C PRO A 189 2.82 5.57 -3.83
N VAL A 190 3.80 6.39 -3.44
CA VAL A 190 4.72 6.11 -2.33
C VAL A 190 4.53 7.12 -1.22
N LEU A 191 4.19 6.64 -0.03
CA LEU A 191 4.14 7.41 1.21
C LEU A 191 5.42 7.16 2.01
N ILE A 192 6.26 8.19 2.09
CA ILE A 192 7.45 8.17 2.93
C ILE A 192 7.14 8.85 4.27
N VAL A 193 7.19 8.07 5.34
CA VAL A 193 6.91 8.57 6.69
C VAL A 193 8.19 8.88 7.43
N LYS A 194 8.30 10.11 7.94
CA LYS A 194 9.42 10.57 8.73
C LYS A 194 9.03 10.66 10.21
N PRO A 195 9.77 10.04 11.14
CA PRO A 195 9.52 10.22 12.56
C PRO A 195 9.76 11.68 12.97
N PRO A 196 9.02 12.20 13.96
CA PRO A 196 9.23 13.54 14.49
C PRO A 196 10.68 13.67 14.99
N LYS A 197 11.26 14.86 14.83
CA LYS A 197 12.57 15.13 15.45
C LYS A 197 12.40 15.05 16.96
N GLU A 198 13.25 14.29 17.64
CA GLU A 198 13.48 14.53 19.06
C GLU A 198 13.95 15.97 19.19
N VAL A 199 13.14 16.80 19.86
CA VAL A 199 13.58 18.12 20.28
C VAL A 199 14.50 17.86 21.45
N ASP A 200 15.79 18.15 21.28
CA ASP A 200 16.75 18.10 22.39
C ASP A 200 16.18 18.93 23.55
N LYS A 201 15.76 18.25 24.63
CA LYS A 201 15.41 18.88 25.89
C LYS A 201 16.70 19.31 26.59
N GLN A 202 17.36 20.31 26.04
CA GLN A 202 18.44 21.05 26.71
C GLN A 202 18.15 22.54 26.54
N ALA A 203 17.36 23.04 27.49
CA ALA A 203 17.24 24.44 27.85
C ALA A 203 17.77 24.60 29.27
#